data_AF-J0F653-F1
#
_entry.id   AF-J0F653-F1
#
_cell.length_a   1.000
_cell.length_b   1.000
_cell.length_c   1.000
_cell.angle_alpha   90.00
_cell.angle_beta   90.00
_cell.angle_gamma   90.00
#
_symmetry.space_group_name_H-M   'P 1'
#
loop_
_entity.id
_entity.type
_entity.pdbx_description
1 polymer ?
#
loop_
_entity_poly.entity_id
_entity_poly.type
_entity_poly.pdbx_seq_one_letter_code
_entity_poly.pdbx_strand_id
1 'polypeptide(L)'
;MKSTPMKPFDIILEARRILDKRIKTLLIFFGLNMVCLSVSFTHKSHWCFWVLVVGCFLVYEWQKKDFQNAKSLKFDSVSELEKDLNMEVTNDEWDTIKKLNEKLKMFFNVENAFYVFLLVSYLIVAMRVTLSYR
;
A
#
# COMPACT_ATOMS: atom_id res chain seq x y z
N MET A 1 -4.64 8.41 -30.08
CA MET A 1 -5.13 7.05 -29.75
C MET A 1 -6.51 7.23 -29.14
N LYS A 2 -7.56 6.76 -29.81
CA LYS A 2 -8.94 6.93 -29.33
C LYS A 2 -9.12 5.96 -28.15
N SER A 3 -9.34 6.45 -26.94
CA SER A 3 -9.56 5.61 -25.76
C SER A 3 -10.83 4.80 -25.97
N THR A 4 -10.69 3.50 -26.16
CA THR A 4 -11.81 2.57 -26.13
C THR A 4 -12.47 2.71 -24.76
N PRO A 5 -13.80 2.91 -24.66
CA PRO A 5 -14.48 3.01 -23.37
C PRO A 5 -14.20 1.71 -22.59
N MET A 6 -13.49 1.85 -21.48
CA MET A 6 -13.06 0.74 -20.63
C MET A 6 -14.27 0.31 -19.81
N LYS A 7 -14.59 -0.99 -19.78
CA LYS A 7 -15.78 -1.46 -19.06
C LYS A 7 -15.60 -1.27 -17.55
N PRO A 8 -16.68 -1.07 -16.77
CA PRO A 8 -16.56 -0.85 -15.32
C PRO A 8 -15.95 -2.07 -14.63
N PHE A 9 -16.19 -3.27 -15.16
CA PHE A 9 -15.52 -4.51 -14.77
C PHE A 9 -14.01 -4.50 -14.96
N ASP A 10 -13.48 -3.89 -16.02
CA ASP A 10 -12.04 -3.84 -16.27
C ASP A 10 -11.35 -2.95 -15.23
N ILE A 11 -11.97 -1.83 -14.85
CA ILE A 11 -11.48 -0.93 -13.79
C ILE A 11 -11.48 -1.64 -12.42
N ILE A 12 -12.54 -2.39 -12.13
CA ILE A 12 -12.65 -3.20 -10.91
C ILE A 12 -11.52 -4.24 -10.85
N LEU A 13 -11.24 -4.91 -11.97
CA LEU A 13 -10.21 -5.94 -12.06
C LEU A 13 -8.81 -5.33 -11.93
N GLU A 14 -8.56 -4.18 -12.57
CA GLU A 14 -7.34 -3.38 -12.43
C GLU A 14 -7.10 -2.98 -10.97
N ALA A 15 -8.14 -2.46 -10.29
CA ALA A 15 -8.08 -2.05 -8.89
C ALA A 15 -7.71 -3.21 -7.96
N ARG A 16 -8.33 -4.38 -8.16
CA ARG A 16 -7.99 -5.59 -7.38
C ARG A 16 -6.54 -6.02 -7.62
N ARG A 17 -6.06 -5.95 -8.86
CA ARG A 17 -4.69 -6.31 -9.21
C ARG A 17 -3.66 -5.39 -8.55
N ILE A 18 -3.94 -4.08 -8.54
CA ILE A 18 -3.10 -3.09 -7.84
C ILE A 18 -3.11 -3.36 -6.33
N LEU A 19 -4.28 -3.63 -5.76
CA LEU A 19 -4.42 -3.91 -4.32
C LEU A 19 -3.65 -5.18 -3.90
N ASP A 20 -3.77 -6.26 -4.66
CA ASP A 20 -3.07 -7.52 -4.41
C ASP A 20 -1.54 -7.33 -4.46
N LYS A 21 -1.05 -6.60 -5.46
CA LYS A 21 0.37 -6.25 -5.58
C LYS A 21 0.86 -5.46 -4.37
N ARG A 22 0.08 -4.49 -3.89
CA ARG A 22 0.39 -3.67 -2.70
C ARG A 22 0.41 -4.51 -1.43
N ILE A 23 -0.58 -5.38 -1.21
CA ILE A 23 -0.62 -6.30 -0.07
C ILE A 23 0.63 -7.17 -0.03
N LYS A 24 0.99 -7.77 -1.17
CA LYS A 24 2.16 -8.64 -1.27
C LYS A 24 3.45 -7.90 -0.90
N THR A 25 3.62 -6.67 -1.39
CA THR A 25 4.77 -5.82 -1.05
C THR A 25 4.80 -5.47 0.43
N LEU A 26 3.67 -5.07 1.02
CA LEU A 26 3.57 -4.76 2.45
C LEU A 26 3.93 -5.98 3.32
N LEU A 27 3.44 -7.18 2.97
CA LEU A 27 3.74 -8.41 3.70
C LEU A 27 5.22 -8.78 3.62
N ILE A 28 5.83 -8.67 2.43
CA ILE A 28 7.28 -8.88 2.26
C ILE A 28 8.06 -7.90 3.13
N PHE A 29 7.67 -6.62 3.09
CA PHE A 29 8.35 -5.59 3.85
C PHE A 29 8.22 -5.81 5.36
N PHE A 30 7.03 -6.16 5.83
CA PHE A 30 6.78 -6.51 7.22
C PHE A 30 7.64 -7.71 7.67
N GLY A 31 7.70 -8.78 6.86
CA GLY A 31 8.53 -9.94 7.14
C GLY A 31 10.01 -9.59 7.26
N LEU A 32 10.54 -8.81 6.31
CA LEU A 32 11.92 -8.31 6.36
C LEU A 32 12.18 -7.47 7.61
N ASN A 33 11.21 -6.63 8.00
CA ASN A 33 11.33 -5.77 9.18
C ASN A 33 11.36 -6.62 10.47
N MET A 34 10.52 -7.64 10.59
CA MET A 34 10.52 -8.58 11.72
C MET A 34 11.84 -9.36 11.84
N VAL A 35 12.43 -9.77 10.71
CA VAL A 35 13.75 -10.42 10.68
C VAL A 35 14.83 -9.44 11.14
N CYS A 36 14.85 -8.22 10.60
CA CYS A 36 15.83 -7.20 11.00
C CYS A 36 15.70 -6.81 12.47
N LEU A 37 14.47 -6.68 12.96
CA LEU A 37 14.19 -6.42 14.37
C LEU A 37 14.74 -7.57 15.23
N SER A 38 14.43 -8.82 14.90
CA SER A 38 14.94 -10.00 15.60
C SER A 38 16.47 -10.08 15.63
N VAL A 39 17.12 -9.83 14.49
CA VAL A 39 18.60 -9.85 14.38
C VAL A 39 19.23 -8.68 15.15
N SER A 40 18.56 -7.52 15.22
CA SER A 40 19.05 -6.37 15.99
C SER A 40 19.15 -6.63 17.50
N PHE A 41 18.40 -7.61 18.02
CA PHE A 41 18.50 -8.06 19.41
C PHE A 41 19.64 -9.05 19.65
N THR A 42 20.11 -9.77 18.63
CA THR A 42 21.07 -10.88 18.77
C THR A 42 22.47 -10.58 18.22
N HIS A 43 22.64 -9.65 17.28
CA HIS A 43 23.92 -9.37 16.61
C HIS A 43 24.18 -7.86 16.41
N LYS A 44 25.39 -7.49 15.97
CA LYS A 44 25.85 -6.08 15.76
C LYS A 44 24.88 -5.30 14.84
N SER A 45 23.99 -4.51 15.46
CA SER A 45 22.76 -3.90 14.90
C SER A 45 22.93 -2.97 13.67
N HIS A 46 24.14 -2.46 13.44
CA HIS A 46 24.41 -1.47 12.38
C HIS A 46 24.07 -1.91 10.94
N TRP A 47 24.27 -3.18 10.54
CA TRP A 47 23.95 -3.64 9.18
C TRP A 47 22.44 -3.77 8.94
N CYS A 48 21.70 -4.28 9.93
CA CYS A 48 20.24 -4.36 9.87
C CYS A 48 19.61 -2.98 9.74
N PHE A 49 20.20 -1.97 10.38
CA PHE A 49 19.75 -0.59 10.25
C PHE A 49 19.86 -0.08 8.81
N TRP A 50 21.00 -0.28 8.13
CA TRP A 50 21.17 0.12 6.73
C TRP A 50 20.21 -0.60 5.77
N VAL A 51 20.03 -1.91 5.96
CA VAL A 51 19.08 -2.71 5.15
C VAL A 51 17.64 -2.21 5.35
N LEU A 52 17.26 -1.87 6.58
CA LEU A 52 15.95 -1.28 6.88
C LEU A 52 15.76 0.09 6.22
N VAL A 53 16.76 0.98 6.28
CA VAL A 53 16.69 2.31 5.64
C VAL A 53 16.49 2.19 4.13
N VAL A 54 17.33 1.39 3.47
CA VAL A 54 17.27 1.20 2.01
C VAL A 54 15.95 0.53 1.60
N GLY A 55 15.50 -0.47 2.37
CA GLY A 55 14.22 -1.12 2.16
C GLY A 55 13.04 -0.16 2.28
N CYS A 56 13.00 0.68 3.32
CA CYS A 56 11.99 1.72 3.49
C CYS A 56 11.96 2.69 2.29
N PHE A 57 13.14 3.13 1.84
CA PHE A 57 13.27 4.07 0.74
C PHE A 57 12.75 3.50 -0.59
N LEU A 58 13.11 2.25 -0.91
CA LEU A 58 12.64 1.56 -2.11
C LEU A 58 11.12 1.33 -2.09
N VAL A 59 10.57 0.96 -0.93
CA VAL A 59 9.11 0.84 -0.77
C VAL A 59 8.44 2.18 -0.96
N TYR A 60 8.98 3.26 -0.37
CA TYR A 60 8.42 4.60 -0.51
C TYR A 60 8.40 5.07 -1.98
N GLU A 61 9.49 4.89 -2.72
CA GLU A 61 9.55 5.24 -4.15
C GLU A 61 8.54 4.45 -4.99
N TRP A 62 8.43 3.14 -4.74
CA TRP A 62 7.47 2.29 -5.44
C TRP A 62 6.02 2.69 -5.09
N GLN A 63 5.73 2.91 -3.81
CA GLN A 63 4.40 3.34 -3.38
C GLN A 63 4.02 4.68 -3.96
N LYS A 64 4.95 5.65 -4.06
CA LYS A 64 4.68 6.97 -4.64
C LYS A 64 4.17 6.87 -6.08
N LYS A 65 4.70 5.93 -6.88
CA LYS A 65 4.21 5.65 -8.24
C LYS A 65 2.82 4.99 -8.23
N ASP A 66 2.60 3.97 -7.41
CA ASP A 66 1.32 3.26 -7.37
C ASP A 66 0.20 4.08 -6.69
N PHE A 67 0.53 5.00 -5.79
CA PHE A 67 -0.42 5.84 -5.07
C PHE A 67 -1.03 6.92 -5.97
N GLN A 68 -0.27 7.46 -6.93
CA GLN A 68 -0.82 8.38 -7.93
C GLN A 68 -1.86 7.69 -8.83
N ASN A 69 -1.65 6.40 -9.14
CA ASN A 69 -2.61 5.60 -9.92
C ASN A 69 -3.80 5.09 -9.09
N ALA A 70 -3.63 4.89 -7.78
CA ALA A 70 -4.72 4.43 -6.91
C ALA A 70 -5.63 5.58 -6.43
N LYS A 71 -5.11 6.82 -6.33
CA LYS A 71 -5.89 7.99 -5.90
C LYS A 71 -6.96 8.40 -6.91
N SER A 72 -6.79 8.08 -8.19
CA SER A 72 -7.82 8.26 -9.23
C SER A 72 -8.98 7.27 -9.11
N LEU A 73 -8.85 6.23 -8.29
CA LEU A 73 -9.82 5.13 -8.19
C LEU A 73 -10.82 5.31 -7.04
N LYS A 74 -10.82 6.49 -6.41
CA LYS A 74 -11.74 6.83 -5.34
C LYS A 74 -13.03 7.35 -5.96
N PHE A 75 -13.99 6.46 -6.17
CA PHE A 75 -15.31 6.84 -6.65
C PHE A 75 -16.14 7.31 -5.47
N ASP A 76 -16.37 8.63 -5.36
CA ASP A 76 -17.17 9.20 -4.28
C ASP A 76 -18.68 9.14 -4.61
N SER A 77 -19.08 8.95 -5.88
CA SER A 77 -20.51 8.76 -6.26
C SER A 77 -20.75 8.03 -7.60
N VAL A 78 -21.94 7.43 -7.77
CA VAL A 78 -22.42 6.85 -9.05
C VAL A 78 -22.30 7.87 -10.17
N SER A 79 -22.68 9.12 -9.91
CA SER A 79 -22.67 10.20 -10.89
C SER A 79 -21.27 10.63 -11.35
N GLU A 80 -20.25 10.46 -10.50
CA GLU A 80 -18.85 10.70 -10.89
C GLU A 80 -18.34 9.57 -11.79
N LEU A 81 -18.65 8.32 -11.40
CA LEU A 81 -18.31 7.13 -12.17
C LEU A 81 -19.00 7.13 -13.54
N GLU A 82 -20.29 7.44 -13.62
CA GLU A 82 -21.04 7.54 -14.88
C GLU A 82 -20.50 8.64 -15.79
N LYS A 83 -20.06 9.77 -15.22
CA LYS A 83 -19.42 10.86 -15.98
C LYS A 83 -18.05 10.46 -16.51
N ASP A 84 -17.22 9.83 -15.69
CA ASP A 84 -15.88 9.40 -16.10
C ASP A 84 -15.91 8.28 -17.14
N LEU A 85 -16.91 7.41 -17.07
CA LEU A 85 -17.09 6.29 -18.00
C LEU A 85 -18.01 6.60 -19.20
N ASN A 86 -18.71 7.74 -19.16
CA ASN A 86 -19.69 8.16 -20.16
C ASN A 86 -20.70 7.05 -20.51
N MET A 87 -21.18 6.32 -19.50
CA MET A 87 -22.13 5.21 -19.63
C MET A 87 -22.98 5.05 -18.36
N GLU A 88 -24.15 4.42 -18.51
CA GLU A 88 -25.07 4.10 -17.43
C GLU A 88 -24.58 2.86 -16.66
N VAL A 89 -24.47 2.95 -15.33
CA VAL A 89 -23.97 1.85 -14.48
C VAL A 89 -25.17 1.11 -13.87
N THR A 90 -25.18 -0.22 -13.97
CA THR A 90 -26.29 -1.02 -13.41
C THR A 90 -26.23 -1.10 -11.89
N ASN A 91 -27.37 -1.32 -11.23
CA ASN A 91 -27.44 -1.44 -9.76
C ASN A 91 -26.55 -2.57 -9.19
N ASP A 92 -26.40 -3.68 -9.90
CA ASP A 92 -25.56 -4.82 -9.48
C ASP A 92 -24.06 -4.49 -9.57
N GLU A 93 -23.64 -3.75 -10.61
CA GLU A 93 -22.29 -3.24 -10.75
C GLU A 93 -21.97 -2.22 -9.66
N TRP A 94 -22.93 -1.35 -9.34
CA TRP A 94 -22.78 -0.35 -8.28
C TRP A 94 -22.59 -0.98 -6.89
N ASP A 95 -23.38 -2.01 -6.53
CA ASP A 95 -23.20 -2.72 -5.26
C ASP A 95 -21.81 -3.37 -5.15
N THR A 96 -21.31 -3.91 -6.28
CA THR A 96 -19.97 -4.49 -6.36
C THR A 96 -18.87 -3.43 -6.15
N ILE A 97 -19.01 -2.25 -6.75
CA ILE A 97 -18.08 -1.13 -6.61
C ILE A 97 -18.08 -0.60 -5.18
N LYS A 98 -19.27 -0.44 -4.57
CA LYS A 98 -19.41 -0.01 -3.19
C LYS A 98 -18.68 -0.94 -2.21
N LYS A 99 -18.89 -2.26 -2.35
CA LYS A 99 -18.17 -3.28 -1.56
C LYS A 99 -16.66 -3.21 -1.77
N LEU A 100 -16.20 -2.90 -2.98
CA LEU A 100 -14.78 -2.74 -3.30
C LEU A 100 -14.18 -1.49 -2.64
N ASN A 101 -14.89 -0.37 -2.70
CA ASN A 101 -14.49 0.90 -2.07
C ASN A 101 -14.39 0.75 -0.54
N GLU A 102 -15.35 0.07 0.09
CA GLU A 102 -15.29 -0.23 1.53
C GLU A 102 -14.07 -1.09 1.88
N LYS A 103 -13.78 -2.14 1.11
CA LYS A 103 -12.55 -2.93 1.28
C LYS A 103 -11.29 -2.10 1.09
N LEU A 104 -11.28 -1.20 0.11
CA LEU A 104 -10.16 -0.29 -0.15
C LEU A 104 -9.92 0.66 1.04
N LYS A 105 -11.00 1.23 1.60
CA LYS A 105 -10.95 2.11 2.78
C LYS A 105 -10.40 1.39 4.00
N MET A 106 -10.86 0.16 4.27
CA MET A 106 -10.31 -0.67 5.34
C MET A 106 -8.83 -0.98 5.09
N PHE A 107 -8.46 -1.29 3.85
CA PHE A 107 -7.08 -1.57 3.48
C PHE A 107 -6.14 -0.38 3.74
N PHE A 108 -6.52 0.84 3.36
CA PHE A 108 -5.71 2.03 3.65
C PHE A 108 -5.50 2.23 5.16
N ASN A 109 -6.50 1.90 5.98
CA ASN A 109 -6.38 2.01 7.43
C ASN A 109 -5.40 0.97 7.99
N VAL A 110 -5.46 -0.27 7.49
CA VAL A 110 -4.51 -1.33 7.83
C VAL A 110 -3.10 -0.97 7.38
N GLU A 111 -2.94 -0.52 6.13
CA GLU A 111 -1.67 -0.07 5.56
C GLU A 111 -1.06 1.07 6.39
N ASN A 112 -1.87 2.04 6.83
CA ASN A 112 -1.41 3.10 7.73
C ASN A 112 -0.92 2.55 9.09
N ALA A 113 -1.62 1.58 9.66
CA ALA A 113 -1.18 0.91 10.90
C ALA A 113 0.16 0.18 10.70
N PHE A 114 0.36 -0.48 9.55
CA PHE A 114 1.65 -1.06 9.18
C PHE A 114 2.75 0.00 9.13
N TYR A 115 2.51 1.17 8.52
CA TYR A 115 3.52 2.23 8.49
C TYR A 115 3.93 2.72 9.87
N VAL A 116 2.96 2.90 10.77
CA VAL A 116 3.25 3.27 12.16
C VAL A 116 4.10 2.19 12.83
N PHE A 117 3.76 0.92 12.66
CA PHE A 117 4.54 -0.19 13.21
C PHE A 117 5.99 -0.20 12.70
N LEU A 118 6.19 -0.01 11.39
CA LEU A 118 7.52 0.00 10.77
C LEU A 118 8.35 1.19 11.29
N LEU A 119 7.73 2.36 11.47
CA LEU A 119 8.38 3.55 12.03
C LEU A 119 8.83 3.32 13.48
N VAL A 120 7.97 2.75 14.32
CA VAL A 120 8.32 2.42 15.71
C VAL A 120 9.46 1.42 15.76
N SER A 121 9.41 0.38 14.92
CA SER A 121 10.47 -0.63 14.82
C SER A 121 11.81 0.00 14.43
N TYR A 122 11.79 0.93 13.47
CA TYR A 122 12.95 1.70 13.05
C TYR A 122 13.56 2.52 14.21
N LEU A 123 12.72 3.23 14.98
CA LEU A 123 13.17 4.01 16.13
C LEU A 123 13.81 3.13 17.21
N ILE A 124 13.23 1.94 17.48
CA ILE A 124 13.80 0.98 18.44
C ILE A 124 15.19 0.52 18.00
N VAL A 125 15.34 0.13 16.72
CA VAL A 125 16.63 -0.31 16.18
C VAL A 125 17.65 0.84 16.21
N ALA A 126 17.25 2.05 15.80
CA ALA A 126 18.08 3.25 15.83
C ALA A 126 18.62 3.53 17.24
N MET A 127 17.73 3.55 18.24
CA MET A 127 18.08 3.75 19.65
C MET A 127 19.09 2.73 20.13
N ARG A 128 18.91 1.44 19.80
CA ARG A 128 19.88 0.39 20.13
C ARG A 128 21.24 0.61 19.49
N VAL A 129 21.29 1.00 18.21
CA VAL A 129 22.55 1.30 17.53
C VAL A 129 23.28 2.45 18.23
N THR A 130 22.58 3.54 18.55
CA THR A 130 23.18 4.69 19.26
C THR A 130 23.65 4.35 20.67
N LEU A 131 22.88 3.57 21.43
CA LEU A 131 23.26 3.18 22.80
C LEU A 131 24.40 2.17 22.83
N SER A 132 24.53 1.32 21.81
CA SER A 132 25.61 0.34 21.72
C SER A 132 26.95 0.91 21.22
N TYR A 133 26.96 2.17 20.76
CA TYR A 133 28.16 2.89 20.30
C TYR A 133 28.79 3.77 21.39
N ARG A 134 28.14 3.87 22.56
CA ARG A 134 28.61 4.59 23.75
C ARG A 134 29.15 3.61 24.77
#